data_AF-X1VGK0-F1
#
_entry.id   AF-X1VGK0-F1
#
_cell.length_a   1.000
_cell.length_b   1.000
_cell.length_c   1.000
_cell.angle_alpha   90.00
_cell.angle_beta   90.00
_cell.angle_gamma   90.00
#
_symmetry.space_group_name_H-M   'P 1'
#
loop_
_entity.id
_entity.type
_entity.pdbx_description
1 polymer ?
#
loop_
_entity_poly.entity_id
_entity_poly.type
_entity_poly.pdbx_seq_one_letter_code
_entity_poly.pdbx_strand_id
1 'polypeptide(L)'
;ESPIDDLIRPAYFTPETKRISELFTEMRDKNYRMAVVVDEFGGTAGIVSLSRLVEEIVGPVGDELTEAEKEYEAINEYTFQIDGGMRIE
;
A
#
# COMPACT_ATOMS: atom_id res chain seq x y z
N GLU A 1 27.65 16.96 -10.12
CA GLU A 1 26.18 17.05 -10.05
C GLU A 1 25.63 15.95 -10.93
N SER A 2 24.77 15.11 -10.37
CA SER A 2 24.05 14.07 -11.10
C SER A 2 22.82 14.68 -11.76
N PRO A 3 22.38 14.20 -12.94
CA PRO A 3 21.18 14.70 -13.62
C PRO A 3 19.89 14.63 -12.78
N ILE A 4 19.90 13.88 -11.67
CA ILE A 4 18.73 13.67 -10.81
C ILE A 4 18.70 14.58 -9.60
N ASP A 5 19.78 15.31 -9.28
CA ASP A 5 19.93 16.03 -8.00
C ASP A 5 18.78 17.03 -7.78
N ASP A 6 18.35 17.73 -8.85
CA ASP A 6 17.24 18.69 -8.83
C ASP A 6 15.84 18.05 -8.69
N LEU A 7 15.74 16.74 -8.91
CA LEU A 7 14.49 15.99 -8.81
C LEU A 7 14.31 15.34 -7.44
N ILE A 8 15.37 15.29 -6.61
CA ILE A 8 15.35 14.65 -5.30
C ILE A 8 14.48 15.46 -4.33
N ARG A 9 13.51 14.78 -3.71
CA ARG A 9 12.68 15.34 -2.64
C ARG A 9 13.09 14.72 -1.30
N PRO A 10 13.08 15.49 -0.20
CA PRO A 10 13.31 14.92 1.12
C PRO A 10 12.31 13.79 1.42
N ALA A 11 12.83 12.64 1.83
CA ALA A 11 12.01 11.52 2.27
C ALA A 11 11.62 11.69 3.75
N TYR A 12 10.40 11.29 4.08
CA TYR A 12 9.95 11.18 5.46
C TYR A 12 10.19 9.75 5.96
N PHE A 13 10.72 9.61 7.18
CA PHE A 13 11.09 8.32 7.78
C PHE A 13 10.25 8.04 9.03
N THR A 14 9.84 6.79 9.21
CA THR A 14 9.06 6.34 10.37
C THR A 14 9.51 4.95 10.81
N PRO A 15 9.53 4.63 12.11
CA PRO A 15 9.82 3.26 12.56
C PRO A 15 8.65 2.32 12.22
N GLU A 16 8.95 1.04 11.99
CA GLU A 16 7.94 -0.02 11.76
C GLU A 16 6.98 -0.23 12.94
N THR A 17 7.38 0.19 14.14
CA THR A 17 6.59 0.08 15.36
C THR A 17 5.56 1.20 15.53
N LYS A 18 5.55 2.24 14.67
CA LYS A 18 4.58 3.35 14.75
C LYS A 18 3.18 2.86 14.42
N ARG A 19 2.18 3.26 15.21
CA ARG A 19 0.77 2.92 14.96
C ARG A 19 0.31 3.52 13.63
N ILE A 20 -0.41 2.72 12.85
CA ILE A 20 -0.99 3.11 11.55
C ILE A 20 -1.84 4.40 11.66
N SER A 21 -2.65 4.53 12.71
CA SER A 21 -3.50 5.73 12.93
C SER A 21 -2.70 7.01 13.15
N GLU A 22 -1.59 6.92 13.88
CA GLU A 22 -0.66 8.04 14.13
C GLU A 22 0.08 8.41 12.84
N LEU A 23 0.59 7.40 12.13
CA LEU A 23 1.27 7.60 10.85
C LEU A 23 0.35 8.22 9.80
N PHE A 24 -0.90 7.75 9.70
CA PHE A 24 -1.91 8.31 8.80
C PHE A 24 -2.17 9.78 9.10
N THR A 25 -2.37 10.13 10.37
CA THR A 25 -2.60 11.52 10.79
C THR A 25 -1.40 12.40 10.43
N GLU A 26 -0.18 11.95 10.72
CA GLU A 26 1.03 12.71 10.42
C GLU A 26 1.26 12.89 8.92
N MET A 27 1.10 11.83 8.13
CA MET A 27 1.24 11.88 6.67
C MET A 27 0.19 12.76 6.03
N ARG A 28 -1.07 12.72 6.50
CA ARG A 28 -2.14 13.60 6.02
C ARG A 28 -1.86 15.07 6.35
N ASP A 29 -1.52 15.35 7.60
CA ASP A 29 -1.36 16.73 8.09
C ASP A 29 -0.12 17.41 7.47
N LYS A 30 0.97 16.65 7.24
CA LYS A 30 2.19 17.13 6.58
C LYS A 30 2.17 16.96 5.05
N ASN A 31 1.08 16.44 4.49
CA ASN A 31 0.90 16.19 3.05
C ASN A 31 2.00 15.29 2.45
N TYR A 32 2.45 14.29 3.21
CA TYR A 32 3.34 13.25 2.74
C TYR A 32 2.54 12.16 2.03
N ARG A 33 2.88 11.89 0.77
CA ARG A 33 2.26 10.80 -0.01
C ARG A 33 2.92 9.45 0.23
N MET A 34 4.18 9.44 0.68
CA MET A 34 5.00 8.26 0.88
C MET A 34 5.91 8.47 2.09
N ALA A 35 6.18 7.39 2.82
CA ALA A 35 7.12 7.33 3.92
C ALA A 35 8.03 6.11 3.75
N VAL A 36 9.28 6.26 4.17
CA VAL A 36 10.25 5.16 4.29
C VAL A 36 10.14 4.58 5.70
N VAL A 37 9.97 3.27 5.79
CA VAL A 37 9.87 2.55 7.06
C VAL A 37 11.25 2.05 7.44
N VAL A 38 11.68 2.35 8.66
CA VAL A 38 12.98 1.94 9.20
C VAL A 38 12.82 0.86 10.27
N ASP A 39 13.76 -0.09 10.29
CA ASP A 39 13.88 -1.09 11.34
C ASP A 39 14.67 -0.58 12.55
N GLU A 40 14.79 -1.42 13.58
CA GLU A 40 15.48 -1.09 14.84
C GLU A 40 17.00 -0.90 14.70
N PHE A 41 17.59 -1.38 13.60
CA PHE A 41 19.01 -1.26 13.31
C PHE A 41 19.32 -0.09 12.36
N GLY A 42 18.29 0.70 11.99
CA GLY A 42 18.40 1.81 11.05
C GLY A 42 18.43 1.38 9.58
N GLY A 43 18.15 0.11 9.31
CA GLY A 43 17.91 -0.41 7.96
C GLY A 43 16.55 0.02 7.42
N THR A 44 16.38 -0.08 6.10
CA THR A 44 15.07 0.15 5.47
C THR A 44 14.27 -1.15 5.53
N ALA A 45 13.20 -1.14 6.32
CA ALA A 45 12.23 -2.23 6.36
C ALA A 45 11.31 -2.21 5.12
N GLY A 46 11.02 -1.03 4.59
CA GLY A 46 10.21 -0.87 3.38
C GLY A 46 9.74 0.55 3.13
N ILE A 47 8.66 0.68 2.37
CA ILE A 47 7.97 1.95 2.11
C ILE A 47 6.47 1.78 2.30
N VAL A 48 5.79 2.88 2.61
CA VAL A 48 4.33 2.91 2.71
C VAL A 48 3.78 4.17 2.08
N SER A 49 2.63 4.05 1.41
CA SER A 49 1.92 5.19 0.82
C SER A 49 0.73 5.59 1.69
N LEU A 50 0.34 6.86 1.58
CA LEU A 50 -0.87 7.34 2.25
C LEU A 50 -2.11 6.55 1.79
N SER A 51 -2.19 6.18 0.50
CA SER A 51 -3.31 5.39 -0.03
C SER A 51 -3.43 4.02 0.62
N ARG A 52 -2.31 3.32 0.84
CA ARG A 52 -2.28 2.02 1.51
C ARG A 52 -2.76 2.13 2.96
N LEU A 53 -2.36 3.19 3.67
CA LEU A 53 -2.83 3.43 5.03
C LEU A 53 -4.34 3.69 5.09
N VAL A 54 -4.90 4.39 4.11
CA VAL A 54 -6.36 4.61 4.04
C VAL A 54 -7.08 3.28 3.84
N GLU A 55 -6.61 2.45 2.91
CA GLU A 55 -7.18 1.13 2.61
C GLU A 55 -7.19 0.21 3.84
N GLU A 56 -6.10 0.18 4.62
CA GLU A 56 -6.03 -0.63 5.84
C GLU A 56 -6.95 -0.13 6.97
N ILE A 57 -7.20 1.19 7.05
CA ILE A 57 -8.06 1.78 8.09
C ILE A 57 -9.55 1.70 7.72
N VAL A 58 -9.87 2.01 6.47
CA VAL A 58 -11.26 2.18 5.99
C VAL A 58 -11.78 0.92 5.30
N GLY A 59 -10.89 0.07 4.80
CA GLY A 59 -11.21 -0.99 3.85
C GLY A 59 -11.00 -0.53 2.39
N PRO A 60 -11.29 -1.39 1.41
CA PRO A 60 -11.11 -1.09 0.00
C PRO A 60 -11.84 0.20 -0.39
N VAL A 61 -11.07 1.21 -0.75
CA VAL A 61 -11.58 2.53 -1.17
C VAL A 61 -11.77 2.50 -2.68
N GLY A 62 -12.67 1.64 -3.14
CA GLY A 62 -13.05 1.46 -4.54
C GLY A 62 -14.57 1.51 -4.67
N ASP A 63 -15.07 1.80 -5.86
CA ASP A 63 -16.51 1.82 -6.11
C ASP A 63 -17.08 0.41 -5.86
N GLU A 64 -18.15 0.28 -5.07
CA GLU A 64 -18.86 -1.00 -4.85
C GLU A 64 -19.39 -1.58 -6.18
N LEU A 65 -19.45 -0.75 -7.23
CA LEU A 65 -19.77 -1.12 -8.61
C LEU A 65 -18.58 -1.61 -9.44
N THR A 66 -17.35 -1.46 -8.95
CA THR A 66 -16.23 -2.22 -9.49
C THR A 66 -16.52 -3.66 -9.09
N GLU A 67 -16.97 -4.50 -10.04
CA GLU A 67 -17.20 -5.93 -9.79
C GLU A 67 -16.06 -6.40 -8.88
N ALA A 68 -16.39 -6.88 -7.68
CA ALA A 68 -15.42 -7.48 -6.78
C ALA A 68 -14.48 -8.31 -7.65
N GLU A 69 -13.16 -8.09 -7.56
CA GLU A 69 -12.19 -8.83 -8.37
C GLU A 69 -12.62 -10.28 -8.34
N LYS A 70 -13.14 -10.76 -9.47
CA LYS A 70 -13.76 -12.08 -9.51
C LYS A 70 -12.63 -13.01 -9.17
N GLU A 71 -12.73 -13.67 -8.02
CA GLU A 71 -11.71 -14.61 -7.55
C GLU A 71 -11.37 -15.58 -8.69
N TYR A 72 -12.37 -15.97 -9.47
CA TYR A 72 -12.24 -16.75 -10.68
C TYR A 72 -13.09 -16.20 -11.83
N GLU A 73 -12.64 -16.43 -13.07
CA GLU A 73 -13.41 -16.18 -14.29
C GLU A 73 -13.93 -17.51 -14.87
N ALA A 74 -15.24 -17.64 -15.05
CA ALA A 74 -15.84 -18.83 -15.67
C ALA A 74 -15.72 -18.77 -17.20
N ILE A 75 -14.95 -19.69 -17.79
CA ILE A 75 -14.78 -19.82 -19.24
C ILE A 75 -15.94 -20.64 -19.84
N ASN A 76 -16.39 -21.68 -19.13
CA ASN A 76 -17.59 -22.48 -19.45
C ASN A 76 -18.05 -23.28 -18.21
N GLU A 77 -19.10 -24.12 -18.36
CA GLU A 77 -19.73 -24.90 -17.27
C GLU A 77 -18.74 -25.72 -16.42
N TYR A 78 -17.59 -26.10 -16.98
CA TYR A 78 -16.59 -26.94 -16.31
C TYR A 78 -15.18 -26.35 -16.34
N THR A 79 -15.02 -25.07 -16.73
CA THR A 79 -13.70 -24.44 -16.88
C THR A 79 -13.68 -23.06 -16.22
N PHE A 80 -12.74 -22.88 -15.31
CA PHE A 80 -12.56 -21.65 -14.55
C PHE A 80 -11.09 -21.22 -14.61
N GLN A 81 -10.83 -19.93 -14.77
CA GLN A 81 -9.51 -19.31 -14.68
C GLN A 81 -9.38 -18.68 -13.29
N ILE A 82 -8.33 -19.05 -12.56
CA ILE A 82 -8.09 -18.63 -11.18
C ILE A 82 -6.66 -18.11 -11.01
N ASP A 83 -6.44 -17.23 -10.04
CA ASP A 83 -5.07 -16.91 -9.58
C ASP A 83 -4.46 -18.11 -8.84
N GLY A 84 -3.16 -18.35 -9.05
CA GLY A 84 -2.46 -19.49 -8.44
C GLY A 84 -2.34 -19.40 -6.91
N GLY A 85 -2.47 -18.20 -6.34
CA GLY A 85 -2.49 -17.94 -4.90
C GLY A 85 -3.88 -17.91 -4.27
N MET A 86 -4.94 -18.22 -5.05
CA MET A 86 -6.31 -18.28 -4.53
C MET A 86 -6.38 -19.19 -3.31
N ARG A 87 -6.93 -18.66 -2.21
CA ARG A 87 -7.20 -19.45 -1.01
C ARG A 87 -8.47 -20.28 -1.21
N ILE A 88 -8.40 -21.54 -0.79
CA ILE A 88 -9.56 -22.42 -0.72
C ILE A 88 -9.95 -22.49 0.76
N GLU A 89 -11.15 -22.00 1.10
CA GLU A 89 -11.76 -22.20 2.42
C GLU A 89 -12.77 -23.35 2.39
#